data_AF-A0A0V1B4N3-F1
#
_entry.id   AF-A0A0V1B4N3-F1
#
_cell.length_a   1.000
_cell.length_b   1.000
_cell.length_c   1.000
_cell.angle_alpha   90.00
_cell.angle_beta   90.00
_cell.angle_gamma   90.00
#
_symmetry.space_group_name_H-M   'P 1'
#
loop_
_entity.id
_entity.type
_entity.pdbx_description
1 polymer ?
#
loop_
_entity_poly.entity_id
_entity_poly.type
_entity_poly.pdbx_seq_one_letter_code
_entity_poly.pdbx_strand_id
1 'polypeptide(L)'
;MDITGPDAAAWIVHTVPGFPKARTGYLFPPAEVQKGHLLICLTIKEDQIDTIALTLRFATPLIYYNDIPDTEMNSRPNLKKLVSGESRVLPPLAVTKDTTTAAAVGLKVTIYSKGEKSRYDSSTRINKITIQISTCT
;
A
#
# COMPACT_ATOMS: atom_id res chain seq x y z
N MET A 1 13.74 -3.93 -9.03
CA MET A 1 12.36 -4.41 -9.25
C MET A 1 12.36 -5.07 -10.62
N ASP A 2 11.67 -6.20 -10.77
CA ASP A 2 11.51 -6.82 -12.08
C ASP A 2 10.55 -5.94 -12.90
N ILE A 3 11.09 -5.32 -13.94
CA ILE A 3 10.42 -4.32 -14.81
C ILE A 3 9.95 -4.94 -16.13
N THR A 4 10.01 -6.27 -16.27
CA THR A 4 9.87 -6.92 -17.57
C THR A 4 8.43 -7.28 -17.95
N GLY A 5 7.46 -7.09 -17.05
CA GLY A 5 6.04 -7.37 -17.29
C GLY A 5 5.26 -6.12 -17.71
N PRO A 6 4.61 -6.07 -18.89
CA PRO A 6 3.92 -4.88 -19.41
C PRO A 6 2.67 -4.42 -18.63
N ASP A 7 2.30 -5.09 -17.53
CA ASP A 7 1.13 -4.76 -16.68
C ASP A 7 1.40 -5.07 -15.19
N ALA A 8 2.62 -4.79 -14.72
CA ALA A 8 3.06 -5.10 -13.36
C ALA A 8 3.25 -3.84 -12.51
N ALA A 9 2.89 -3.93 -11.23
CA ALA A 9 3.23 -2.94 -10.23
C ALA A 9 3.85 -3.62 -9.00
N ALA A 10 4.68 -2.88 -8.28
CA ALA A 10 5.24 -3.29 -7.00
C ALA A 10 4.42 -2.69 -5.86
N TRP A 11 4.00 -3.55 -4.93
CA TRP A 11 3.39 -3.15 -3.67
C TRP A 11 4.32 -3.49 -2.52
N ILE A 12 4.79 -2.47 -1.82
CA ILE A 12 5.72 -2.60 -0.69
C ILE A 12 5.01 -2.20 0.59
N VAL A 13 5.13 -3.07 1.59
CA VAL A 13 4.66 -2.85 2.96
C VAL A 13 5.84 -2.98 3.91
N HIS A 14 6.09 -1.95 4.73
CA HIS A 14 7.18 -2.01 5.69
C HIS A 14 6.92 -1.23 6.99
N THR A 15 7.77 -1.51 7.96
CA THR A 15 7.80 -0.88 9.29
C THR A 15 8.98 0.10 9.46
N VAL A 16 9.84 0.22 8.45
CA VAL A 16 11.02 1.12 8.47
C VAL A 16 10.57 2.59 8.42
N PRO A 17 10.82 3.42 9.44
CA PRO A 17 10.44 4.83 9.42
C PRO A 17 11.30 5.61 8.41
N GLY A 18 10.66 6.49 7.64
CA GLY A 18 11.34 7.37 6.68
C GLY A 18 11.90 6.68 5.43
N PHE A 19 11.57 5.40 5.22
CA PHE A 19 11.89 4.65 4.01
C PHE A 19 10.67 4.61 3.06
N PRO A 20 10.88 4.64 1.74
CA PRO A 20 12.07 5.19 1.11
C PRO A 20 12.13 6.71 1.32
N LYS A 21 13.34 7.25 1.31
CA LYS A 21 13.53 8.69 1.45
C LYS A 21 13.04 9.37 0.17
N ALA A 22 12.01 10.22 0.32
CA ALA A 22 11.35 10.90 -0.79
C ALA A 22 12.36 11.51 -1.77
N ARG A 23 12.17 11.25 -3.08
CA ARG A 23 13.02 11.74 -4.18
C ARG A 23 14.50 11.31 -4.18
N THR A 24 14.93 10.47 -3.23
CA THR A 24 16.33 9.99 -3.12
C THR A 24 16.47 8.47 -3.30
N GLY A 25 15.38 7.80 -3.64
CA GLY A 25 15.37 6.37 -3.96
C GLY A 25 15.27 5.44 -2.74
N TYR A 26 15.39 4.13 -3.01
CA TYR A 26 15.29 3.05 -2.02
C TYR A 26 16.58 2.90 -1.19
N LEU A 27 16.92 3.94 -0.43
CA LEU A 27 18.06 3.92 0.48
C LEU A 27 17.60 3.57 1.90
N PHE A 28 18.10 2.45 2.42
CA PHE A 28 17.79 2.02 3.78
C PHE A 28 18.47 2.96 4.80
N PRO A 29 17.74 3.53 5.77
CA PRO A 29 18.33 4.47 6.72
C PRO A 29 19.37 3.79 7.62
N PRO A 30 20.60 4.33 7.76
CA PRO A 30 21.63 3.73 8.61
C PRO A 30 21.21 3.55 10.07
N ALA A 31 20.37 4.46 10.59
CA ALA A 31 19.85 4.42 11.96
C ALA A 31 18.88 3.24 12.23
N GLU A 32 18.34 2.63 11.18
CA GLU A 32 17.38 1.54 11.28
C GLU A 32 18.04 0.16 11.07
N VAL A 33 19.33 0.11 10.71
CA VAL A 33 20.06 -1.15 10.40
C VAL A 33 20.16 -2.08 11.62
N GLN A 34 20.25 -1.53 12.83
CA GLN A 34 20.36 -2.30 14.07
C GLN A 34 18.98 -2.67 14.66
N LYS A 35 17.88 -2.32 13.99
CA LYS A 35 16.52 -2.54 14.48
C LYS A 35 15.82 -3.63 13.65
N GLY A 36 14.93 -4.38 14.30
CA GLY A 36 14.10 -5.36 13.62
C GLY A 36 13.01 -4.68 12.80
N HIS A 37 13.03 -4.88 11.48
CA HIS A 37 11.99 -4.38 10.58
C HIS A 37 11.43 -5.49 9.70
N LEU A 38 10.13 -5.42 9.46
CA LEU A 38 9.44 -6.19 8.43
C LEU A 38 9.39 -5.37 7.13
N LEU A 39 9.79 -6.00 6.02
CA LEU A 39 9.63 -5.51 4.65
C LEU A 39 9.02 -6.64 3.81
N ILE A 40 7.91 -6.34 3.14
CA ILE A 40 7.24 -7.25 2.21
C ILE A 40 7.12 -6.52 0.87
N CYS A 41 7.55 -7.17 -0.21
CA CYS A 41 7.41 -6.67 -1.57
C CYS A 41 6.64 -7.69 -2.40
N LEU A 42 5.55 -7.27 -3.01
CA LEU A 42 4.69 -8.10 -3.85
C LEU A 42 4.61 -7.49 -5.24
N THR A 43 4.82 -8.30 -6.28
CA THR A 43 4.48 -7.91 -7.64
C THR A 43 3.00 -8.20 -7.85
N ILE A 44 2.24 -7.17 -8.15
CA ILE A 44 0.79 -7.22 -8.40
C ILE A 44 0.52 -6.81 -9.84
N LYS A 45 -0.67 -7.16 -10.35
CA LYS A 45 -1.14 -6.59 -11.60
C LYS A 45 -1.62 -5.16 -11.37
N GLU A 46 -1.48 -4.32 -12.38
CA GLU A 46 -1.94 -2.95 -12.28
C GLU A 46 -3.45 -2.83 -12.00
N ASP A 47 -4.28 -3.71 -12.54
CA ASP A 47 -5.73 -3.72 -12.28
C ASP A 47 -6.10 -3.88 -10.79
N GLN A 48 -5.20 -4.44 -9.97
CA GLN A 48 -5.39 -4.63 -8.53
C GLN A 48 -5.15 -3.35 -7.73
N ILE A 49 -4.47 -2.34 -8.29
CA ILE A 49 -4.08 -1.12 -7.56
C ILE A 49 -5.29 -0.40 -6.98
N ASP A 50 -6.39 -0.26 -7.72
CA ASP A 50 -7.57 0.45 -7.23
C ASP A 50 -8.28 -0.33 -6.10
N THR A 51 -8.27 -1.67 -6.18
CA THR A 51 -8.79 -2.55 -5.11
C THR A 51 -7.95 -2.44 -3.85
N ILE A 52 -6.62 -2.41 -3.99
CA ILE A 52 -5.71 -2.20 -2.85
C ILE A 52 -5.92 -0.80 -2.28
N ALA A 53 -5.99 0.24 -3.11
CA ALA A 53 -6.25 1.60 -2.65
C ALA A 53 -7.55 1.70 -1.86
N LEU A 54 -8.61 1.00 -2.29
CA LEU A 54 -9.85 0.91 -1.52
C LEU A 54 -9.60 0.36 -0.12
N THR A 55 -8.86 -0.73 0.06
CA THR A 55 -8.59 -1.27 1.41
C THR A 55 -7.76 -0.32 2.24
N LEU A 56 -6.78 0.37 1.64
CA LEU A 56 -5.96 1.34 2.34
C LEU A 56 -6.77 2.53 2.86
N ARG A 57 -7.82 2.96 2.15
CA ARG A 57 -8.69 4.04 2.63
C ARG A 57 -9.34 3.74 3.98
N PHE A 58 -9.62 2.47 4.27
CA PHE A 58 -10.16 2.04 5.56
C PHE A 58 -9.10 2.09 6.65
N ALA A 59 -7.84 1.79 6.34
CA ALA A 59 -6.73 1.87 7.29
C ALA A 59 -6.27 3.31 7.56
N THR A 60 -6.72 4.29 6.77
CA THR A 60 -6.35 5.71 6.89
C THR A 60 -4.84 5.93 7.07
N PRO A 61 -3.99 5.40 6.17
CA PRO A 61 -2.55 5.51 6.32
C PRO A 61 -2.10 6.96 6.15
N LEU A 62 -0.99 7.30 6.79
CA LEU A 62 -0.31 8.57 6.56
C LEU A 62 0.50 8.49 5.26
N ILE A 63 0.11 9.27 4.25
CA ILE A 63 0.83 9.38 2.97
C ILE A 63 1.71 10.62 3.03
N TYR A 64 3.03 10.43 3.19
CA TYR A 64 4.00 11.52 3.29
C TYR A 64 4.57 11.95 1.93
N TYR A 65 4.60 11.03 0.96
CA TYR A 65 5.08 11.25 -0.39
C TYR A 65 4.38 10.29 -1.34
N ASN A 66 4.02 10.77 -2.52
CA ASN A 66 3.58 9.95 -3.64
C ASN A 66 4.10 10.58 -4.93
N ASP A 67 4.43 9.74 -5.90
CA ASP A 67 4.95 10.13 -7.21
C ASP A 67 4.13 9.41 -8.28
N ILE A 68 2.82 9.68 -8.27
CA ILE A 68 1.84 9.01 -9.11
C ILE A 68 1.39 10.03 -10.16
N PRO A 69 1.57 9.77 -11.47
CA PRO A 69 1.15 10.70 -12.50
C PRO A 69 -0.38 10.85 -12.50
N ASP A 70 -0.86 12.04 -12.90
CA ASP A 70 -2.29 12.36 -12.93
C ASP A 70 -3.10 11.37 -13.79
N THR A 71 -2.49 10.79 -14.83
CA THR A 71 -3.11 9.77 -15.69
C THR A 71 -3.53 8.54 -14.88
N GLU A 72 -2.64 8.04 -14.02
CA GLU A 72 -2.92 6.89 -13.14
C GLU A 72 -3.89 7.24 -12.02
N MET A 73 -3.83 8.47 -11.50
CA MET A 73 -4.82 8.92 -10.51
C MET A 73 -6.22 9.08 -11.12
N ASN A 74 -6.33 9.54 -12.36
CA ASN A 74 -7.61 9.75 -13.01
C ASN A 74 -8.27 8.45 -13.49
N SER A 75 -7.48 7.42 -13.81
CA SER A 75 -8.00 6.08 -14.15
C SER A 75 -8.45 5.29 -12.91
N ARG A 76 -8.02 5.68 -11.69
CA ARG A 76 -8.19 4.90 -10.45
C ARG A 76 -8.87 5.74 -9.35
N PRO A 77 -10.21 5.71 -9.25
CA PRO A 77 -10.95 6.61 -8.35
C PRO A 77 -10.66 6.36 -6.86
N ASN A 78 -10.40 5.12 -6.42
CA ASN A 78 -10.05 4.86 -5.03
C ASN A 78 -8.63 5.30 -4.71
N LEU A 79 -7.70 5.15 -5.65
CA LEU A 79 -6.34 5.68 -5.50
C LEU A 79 -6.34 7.19 -5.35
N LYS A 80 -7.09 7.91 -6.20
CA LYS A 80 -7.25 9.36 -6.10
C LYS A 80 -7.79 9.81 -4.74
N LYS A 81 -8.83 9.13 -4.25
CA LYS A 81 -9.43 9.41 -2.93
C LYS A 81 -8.49 9.08 -1.76
N LEU A 82 -7.66 8.06 -1.91
CA LEU A 82 -6.65 7.70 -0.92
C LEU A 82 -5.59 8.80 -0.81
N VAL A 83 -5.03 9.21 -1.95
CA VAL A 83 -3.99 10.26 -2.02
C VAL A 83 -4.52 11.62 -1.56
N SER A 84 -5.78 11.95 -1.86
CA SER A 84 -6.41 13.19 -1.39
C SER A 84 -6.76 13.20 0.10
N GLY A 85 -6.55 12.09 0.81
CA GLY A 85 -6.89 11.96 2.23
C GLY A 85 -8.40 11.88 2.51
N GLU A 86 -9.21 11.50 1.52
CA GLU A 86 -10.66 11.37 1.69
C GLU A 86 -11.00 10.12 2.52
N SER A 87 -11.12 10.31 3.83
CA SER A 87 -11.33 9.27 4.84
C SER A 87 -12.80 8.97 5.16
N ARG A 88 -13.75 9.48 4.35
CA ARG A 88 -15.19 9.22 4.53
C ARG A 88 -15.52 7.76 4.24
N VAL A 89 -15.20 6.90 5.18
CA VAL A 89 -15.56 5.49 5.21
C VAL A 89 -16.83 5.39 6.05
N LEU A 90 -17.96 5.26 5.36
CA LEU A 90 -19.22 4.89 5.98
C LEU A 90 -19.16 3.41 6.37
N PRO A 91 -19.94 2.97 7.39
CA PRO A 91 -20.01 1.57 7.76
C PRO A 91 -20.28 0.67 6.54
N PRO A 92 -19.62 -0.50 6.43
CA PRO A 92 -18.77 -1.16 7.44
C PRO A 92 -17.40 -0.48 7.66
N LEU A 93 -16.82 -0.56 8.86
CA LEU A 93 -15.53 0.07 9.20
C LEU A 93 -14.32 -0.87 9.02
N ALA A 94 -14.52 -2.02 8.41
CA ALA A 94 -13.49 -2.98 8.07
C ALA A 94 -13.78 -3.58 6.70
N VAL A 95 -12.71 -3.95 6.00
CA VAL A 95 -12.79 -4.55 4.67
C VAL A 95 -11.74 -5.63 4.53
N THR A 96 -12.14 -6.74 3.91
CA THR A 96 -11.24 -7.83 3.50
C THR A 96 -11.32 -7.94 1.99
N LYS A 97 -10.16 -7.94 1.32
CA LYS A 97 -10.06 -8.17 -0.12
C LYS A 97 -8.97 -9.17 -0.43
N ASP A 98 -9.27 -10.07 -1.35
CA ASP A 98 -8.28 -10.99 -1.90
C ASP A 98 -7.67 -10.35 -3.15
N THR A 99 -6.37 -10.55 -3.34
CA THR A 99 -5.63 -10.21 -4.56
C THR A 99 -4.69 -11.36 -4.91
N THR A 100 -4.18 -11.37 -6.13
CA THR A 100 -3.25 -12.39 -6.61
C THR A 100 -2.01 -11.70 -7.17
N THR A 101 -0.83 -12.18 -6.78
CA THR A 101 0.44 -11.67 -7.31
C THR A 101 0.55 -11.94 -8.81
N ALA A 102 1.26 -11.10 -9.56
CA ALA A 102 1.46 -11.24 -11.01
C ALA A 102 2.39 -12.41 -11.42
N ALA A 103 2.86 -13.23 -10.48
CA ALA A 103 3.70 -14.40 -10.77
C ALA A 103 2.94 -15.50 -11.53
N ALA A 104 3.66 -16.34 -12.29
CA ALA A 104 3.07 -17.41 -13.13
C ALA A 104 2.17 -18.41 -12.37
N VAL A 105 2.47 -18.68 -11.09
CA VAL A 105 1.67 -19.58 -10.23
C VAL A 105 0.67 -18.80 -9.36
N GLY A 106 0.71 -17.46 -9.36
CA GLY A 106 -0.25 -16.58 -8.69
C GLY A 106 -0.45 -16.87 -7.19
N LEU A 107 0.31 -16.22 -6.31
CA LEU A 107 0.08 -16.31 -4.87
C LEU A 107 -1.19 -15.53 -4.48
N LYS A 108 -2.13 -16.18 -3.80
CA LYS A 108 -3.31 -15.53 -3.21
C LYS A 108 -2.90 -14.77 -1.94
N VAL A 109 -3.22 -13.48 -1.88
CA VAL A 109 -2.93 -12.58 -0.77
C VAL A 109 -4.26 -11.99 -0.29
N THR A 110 -4.56 -12.13 1.00
CA THR A 110 -5.73 -11.51 1.62
C THR A 110 -5.30 -10.26 2.38
N ILE A 111 -5.91 -9.13 2.03
CA ILE A 111 -5.67 -7.81 2.63
C ILE A 111 -6.83 -7.50 3.55
N TYR A 112 -6.52 -7.27 4.82
CA TYR A 112 -7.48 -6.83 5.83
C TYR A 112 -7.15 -5.41 6.27
N SER A 113 -8.15 -4.54 6.24
CA SER A 113 -8.03 -3.16 6.71
C SER A 113 -9.18 -2.80 7.64
N LYS A 114 -8.88 -2.08 8.72
CA LYS A 114 -9.87 -1.55 9.67
C LYS A 114 -9.64 -0.08 9.93
N GLY A 115 -10.71 0.67 10.10
CA GLY A 115 -10.66 2.08 10.51
C GLY A 115 -10.49 2.24 12.02
N GLU A 116 -10.05 3.43 12.42
CA GLU A 116 -9.81 3.79 13.84
C GLU A 116 -11.04 3.54 14.73
N LYS A 117 -12.24 3.71 14.18
CA LYS A 117 -13.51 3.53 14.90
C LYS A 117 -14.01 2.07 14.92
N SER A 118 -13.32 1.14 14.27
CA SER A 118 -13.70 -0.28 14.27
C SER A 118 -13.50 -0.90 15.65
N ARG A 119 -14.54 -1.53 16.19
CA ARG A 119 -14.49 -2.25 17.49
C ARG A 119 -14.06 -3.72 17.35
N TYR A 120 -13.76 -4.17 16.13
CA TYR A 120 -13.33 -5.55 15.89
C TYR A 120 -11.85 -5.70 16.30
N ASP A 121 -11.66 -6.43 17.40
CA ASP A 121 -10.41 -6.85 18.04
C ASP A 121 -9.46 -5.76 18.59
N SER A 122 -9.05 -5.99 19.85
CA SER A 122 -8.16 -5.21 20.72
C SER A 122 -6.68 -5.24 20.33
N SER A 123 -6.32 -5.85 19.20
CA SER A 123 -4.94 -5.87 18.72
C SER A 123 -4.45 -4.46 18.40
N THR A 124 -3.41 -4.09 19.15
CA THR A 124 -2.57 -2.89 19.18
C THR A 124 -2.68 -2.01 17.93
N ARG A 125 -2.92 -0.71 18.15
CA ARG A 125 -2.87 0.35 17.13
C ARG A 125 -1.60 0.25 16.25
N ILE A 126 -1.66 -0.46 15.12
CA ILE A 126 -0.58 -0.46 14.14
C ILE A 126 -0.70 0.81 13.30
N ASN A 127 -0.35 1.94 13.91
CA ASN A 127 -0.55 3.27 13.31
C ASN A 127 0.58 3.68 12.36
N LYS A 128 1.59 2.83 12.14
CA LYS A 128 2.79 3.16 11.36
C LYS A 128 3.25 1.99 10.47
N ILE A 129 2.36 1.51 9.60
CA ILE A 129 2.77 0.74 8.43
C ILE A 129 2.88 1.73 7.26
N THR A 130 4.04 1.76 6.63
CA THR A 130 4.24 2.55 5.41
C THR A 130 3.94 1.68 4.21
N ILE A 131 3.18 2.23 3.27
CA ILE A 131 2.68 1.50 2.11
C ILE A 131 3.03 2.29 0.87
N GLN A 132 3.70 1.62 -0.06
CA GLN A 132 4.09 2.20 -1.33
C GLN A 132 3.61 1.34 -2.48
N ILE A 133 3.02 1.99 -3.48
CA ILE A 133 2.65 1.37 -4.75
C ILE A 133 3.48 2.08 -5.82
N SER A 134 4.19 1.31 -6.65
CA SER A 134 4.97 1.81 -7.78
C SER A 134 4.61 1.01 -9.02
N THR A 135 4.17 1.68 -10.08
CA THR A 135 3.96 1.03 -11.39
C THR A 135 5.31 0.74 -12.03
N CYS A 136 5.45 -0.43 -12.66
CA CYS A 136 6.63 -0.74 -13.46
C CYS A 136 6.37 -0.19 -14.87
N THR A 137 6.96 0.97 -15.18
CA THR A 137 7.01 1.54 -16.55
C THR A 137 8.44 1.52 -17.05
#